data_AF-A0A7Z8QU95-F1
#
_entry.id   AF-A0A7Z8QU95-F1
#
_cell.length_a   1.000
_cell.length_b   1.000
_cell.length_c   1.000
_cell.angle_alpha   90.00
_cell.angle_beta   90.00
_cell.angle_gamma   90.00
#
_symmetry.space_group_name_H-M   'P 1'
#
loop_
_entity.id
_entity.type
_entity.pdbx_description
1 polymer ?
#
loop_
_entity_poly.entity_id
_entity_poly.type
_entity_poly.pdbx_seq_one_letter_code
_entity_poly.pdbx_strand_id
1 'polypeptide(L)' 'MHIEPNNSNVVLNGKTQSNARVSAFMRNVEASPWLVSPELNVIKGRNNDGRLSDFVLYTKQRKIKTEDEGF' A
#
# COMPACT_ATOMS: atom_id res chain seq x y z
N MET A 1 -22.46 22.33 -5.71
CA MET A 1 -21.27 22.03 -4.89
C MET A 1 -20.70 20.72 -5.40
N HIS A 2 -19.72 20.77 -6.31
CA HIS A 2 -19.10 19.58 -6.88
C HIS A 2 -17.94 19.21 -5.97
N ILE A 3 -18.04 18.09 -5.26
CA ILE A 3 -16.96 17.55 -4.44
C ILE A 3 -16.45 16.36 -5.22
N GLU A 4 -15.21 16.42 -5.68
CA GLU A 4 -14.55 15.33 -6.40
C GLU A 4 -13.48 14.71 -5.49
N PRO A 5 -13.83 13.85 -4.52
CA PRO A 5 -12.85 13.08 -3.76
C PRO A 5 -12.74 11.69 -4.38
N ASN A 6 -12.03 11.56 -5.50
CA ASN A 6 -11.78 10.27 -6.15
C ASN A 6 -10.31 10.09 -6.59
N ASN A 7 -9.36 10.63 -5.84
CA ASN A 7 -7.97 10.17 -6.00
C ASN A 7 -7.74 8.95 -5.10
N SER A 8 -8.21 7.79 -5.53
CA SER A 8 -8.12 6.50 -4.82
C SER A 8 -6.70 5.94 -4.69
N ASN A 9 -5.63 6.72 -4.93
CA ASN A 9 -4.26 6.25 -4.84
C ASN A 9 -3.73 6.40 -3.41
N VAL A 10 -3.36 5.29 -2.80
CA VAL A 10 -2.76 5.20 -1.47
C VAL A 10 -1.29 4.84 -1.64
N VAL A 11 -0.41 5.63 -1.03
CA VAL A 11 1.04 5.41 -1.07
C VAL A 11 1.53 5.13 0.34
N LEU A 12 2.15 3.96 0.54
CA LEU A 12 2.71 3.54 1.81
C LEU A 12 4.23 3.57 1.70
N ASN A 13 4.87 4.44 2.47
CA ASN A 13 6.33 4.53 2.55
C ASN A 13 6.79 3.87 3.85
N GLY A 14 7.75 2.97 3.78
CA GLY A 14 8.25 2.24 4.95
C GLY A 14 9.70 1.82 4.81
N LYS A 15 10.28 1.35 5.92
CA LYS A 15 11.64 0.81 5.96
C LYS A 15 11.60 -0.65 6.40
N THR A 16 12.30 -1.51 5.69
CA THR A 16 12.36 -2.95 5.98
C THR A 16 13.81 -3.42 5.99
N GLN A 17 14.13 -4.44 6.78
CA GLN A 17 15.41 -5.15 6.65
C GLN A 17 15.29 -6.42 5.80
N SER A 18 14.06 -6.77 5.39
CA SER A 18 13.77 -8.05 4.77
C SER A 18 12.82 -7.86 3.60
N ASN A 19 13.30 -8.20 2.41
CA ASN A 19 12.47 -8.19 1.20
C ASN A 19 11.29 -9.16 1.33
N ALA A 20 11.48 -10.28 2.04
CA ALA A 20 10.41 -11.26 2.31
C ALA A 20 9.21 -10.64 3.07
N ARG A 21 9.46 -9.72 4.02
CA ARG A 21 8.38 -9.01 4.73
C ARG A 21 7.60 -8.09 3.79
N VAL A 22 8.28 -7.46 2.84
CA VAL A 22 7.62 -6.62 1.84
C VAL A 22 6.77 -7.47 0.88
N SER A 23 7.28 -8.61 0.43
CA SER A 23 6.50 -9.53 -0.41
C SER A 23 5.26 -10.07 0.32
N ALA A 24 5.38 -10.41 1.61
CA ALA A 24 4.24 -10.82 2.42
C ALA A 24 3.22 -9.67 2.57
N PHE A 25 3.69 -8.44 2.78
CA PHE A 25 2.84 -7.26 2.86
C PHE A 25 2.08 -7.00 1.55
N MET A 26 2.76 -7.08 0.39
CA MET A 26 2.12 -6.98 -0.92
C MET A 26 1.03 -8.04 -1.10
N ARG A 27 1.31 -9.30 -0.76
CA ARG A 27 0.35 -10.40 -0.88
C ARG A 27 -0.88 -10.18 0.01
N ASN A 28 -0.68 -9.67 1.22
CA ASN A 28 -1.78 -9.33 2.11
C ASN A 28 -2.63 -8.17 1.57
N VAL A 29 -1.98 -7.17 0.95
CA VAL A 29 -2.68 -6.06 0.30
C VAL A 29 -3.43 -6.54 -0.94
N GLU A 30 -2.87 -7.46 -1.73
CA GLU A 30 -3.52 -8.06 -2.90
C GLU A 30 -4.70 -8.96 -2.52
N ALA A 31 -4.61 -9.66 -1.39
CA ALA A 31 -5.70 -10.45 -0.84
C ALA A 31 -6.85 -9.59 -0.28
N SER A 32 -6.65 -8.28 -0.17
CA SER A 32 -7.63 -7.38 0.40
C SER A 32 -8.72 -7.01 -0.62
N PRO A 33 -10.02 -7.08 -0.26
CA PRO A 33 -11.12 -6.75 -1.19
C PRO A 33 -11.22 -5.26 -1.52
N TRP A 34 -10.64 -4.40 -0.67
CA TRP A 34 -10.70 -2.93 -0.79
C TRP A 34 -9.42 -2.30 -1.33
N LEU A 35 -8.31 -3.05 -1.41
CA LEU A 35 -7.06 -2.58 -2.02
C LEU A 35 -6.82 -3.35 -3.32
N VAL A 36 -6.53 -2.62 -4.40
CA VAL A 36 -6.33 -3.19 -5.73
C VAL A 36 -5.05 -2.67 -6.32
N SER A 37 -4.40 -3.52 -7.13
CA SER A 37 -3.16 -3.19 -7.85
C SER A 37 -2.04 -2.70 -6.92
N PRO A 38 -1.55 -3.53 -5.98
CA PRO A 38 -0.36 -3.20 -5.22
C PRO A 38 0.88 -3.21 -6.13
N GLU A 39 1.52 -2.06 -6.27
CA GLU A 39 2.76 -1.87 -7.01
C GLU A 39 3.88 -1.50 -6.04
N LEU A 40 4.87 -2.37 -5.92
CA LEU A 40 5.99 -2.18 -5.02
C LEU A 40 7.17 -1.53 -5.74
N ASN A 41 7.67 -0.47 -5.15
CA ASN A 41 8.91 0.19 -5.52
C ASN A 41 9.90 0.12 -4.35
N VAL A 42 10.95 -0.70 -4.47
CA VAL A 42 11.98 -0.83 -3.43
C VAL A 42 13.15 0.07 -3.75
N ILE A 43 13.45 0.98 -2.84
CA ILE A 43 14.59 1.88 -2.91
C ILE A 43 15.67 1.33 -1.99
N LYS A 44 16.74 0.81 -2.58
CA LYS A 44 17.91 0.33 -1.82
C LYS A 44 18.69 1.52 -1.27
N GLY A 45 18.24 2.07 -0.15
CA GLY A 45 18.96 3.09 0.60
C GLY A 45 20.19 2.48 1.27
N ARG A 46 21.39 2.94 0.92
CA ARG A 46 22.60 2.65 1.71
C ARG A 46 22.57 3.54 2.95
N ASN A 47 21.74 3.18 3.93
CA ASN A 47 21.82 3.81 5.24
C ASN A 47 23.07 3.28 5.97
N ASN A 48 23.67 4.10 6.83
CA ASN A 48 24.94 3.80 7.52
C ASN A 48 24.90 2.47 8.33
N ASP A 49 23.69 2.01 8.69
CA ASP A 49 23.43 0.75 9.39
C ASP A 49 23.42 -0.50 8.46
N GLY A 50 23.54 -0.31 7.13
CA GLY A 50 23.75 -1.37 6.13
C GLY A 50 22.62 -2.38 5.94
N ARG A 51 21.55 -2.32 6.75
CA ARG A 51 20.54 -3.38 6.85
C ARG A 51 19.13 -2.97 6.46
N LEU A 52 18.82 -1.68 6.35
CA LEU A 52 17.47 -1.19 6.06
C LEU A 52 17.34 -0.75 4.60
N SER A 53 16.40 -1.34 3.88
CA SER A 53 15.90 -0.91 2.59
C SER A 53 14.63 -0.07 2.76
N ASP A 54 14.57 1.05 2.08
CA ASP A 54 13.35 1.86 1.98
C ASP A 54 12.45 1.22 0.92
N PHE A 55 11.15 1.18 1.17
CA PHE A 55 10.18 0.67 0.22
C PHE A 55 8.99 1.60 0.14
N VAL A 56 8.44 1.72 -1.06
CA VAL A 56 7.23 2.47 -1.35
C VAL A 56 6.26 1.50 -2.00
N LEU A 57 5.09 1.34 -1.39
CA LEU A 57 4.00 0.56 -1.96
C LEU A 57 2.91 1.51 -2.43
N TYR A 58 2.66 1.50 -3.73
CA TYR A 58 1.53 2.17 -4.35
C TYR A 58 0.39 1.18 -4.41
N THR A 59 -0.80 1.57 -3.97
CA THR A 59 -1.99 0.73 -4.08
C THR A 59 -3.19 1.63 -4.32
N LYS A 60 -4.23 1.09 -4.94
CA LYS A 60 -5.48 1.81 -5.15
C LYS A 60 -6.52 1.32 -4.18
N GLN A 61 -7.21 2.22 -3.50
CA GLN A 61 -8.36 1.87 -2.69
C GLN A 61 -9.59 1.78 -3.60
N ARG A 62 -10.08 0.55 -3.81
CA ARG A 62 -11.43 0.34 -4.33
C ARG A 62 -12.39 0.84 -3.24
N LYS A 63 -13.22 1.83 -3.56
CA LYS A 63 -14.37 2.17 -2.71
C LYS A 63 -15.27 0.94 -2.65
N ILE A 64 -15.07 0.10 -1.65
CA ILE A 64 -16.14 -0.80 -1.19
C ILE A 64 -17.19 0.13 -0.62
N LYS A 65 -18.31 0.25 -1.34
CA LYS A 65 -19.50 0.88 -0.82
C LYS A 65 -19.94 -0.02 0.33
N THR A 66 -19.59 0.33 1.56
CA THR A 66 -20.17 -0.29 2.75
C THR A 66 -21.66 0.06 2.71
N GLU A 67 -22.44 -0.80 2.06
CA GLU A 67 -23.88 -0.91 2.26
C GLU A 67 -24.08 -1.65 3.58
N ASP A 68 -23.89 -0.93 4.69
CA ASP A 68 -24.35 -1.34 6.00
C ASP A 68 -24.62 -0.05 6.77
N GLU A 69 -25.84 0.47 6.62
CA GLU A 69 -26.70 1.07 7.66
C GLU A 69 -28.08 1.22 7.03
N GLY A 70 -28.70 0.07 6.78
CA GLY A 70 -30.11 -0.06 6.49
C GLY A 70 -30.72 -1.05 7.47
N PHE A 71 -31.09 -0.56 8.66
CA PHE A 71 -32.12 -1.13 9.52
C PHE A 71 -32.90 -0.01 10.19
#